data_AF-A0A923X8H2-F1
#
_entry.id   AF-A0A923X8H2-F1
#
_cell.length_a   1.000
_cell.length_b   1.000
_cell.length_c   1.000
_cell.angle_alpha   90.00
_cell.angle_beta   90.00
_cell.angle_gamma   90.00
#
_symmetry.space_group_name_H-M   'P 1'
#
loop_
_entity.id
_entity.type
_entity.pdbx_description
1 polymer ?
#
loop_
_entity_poly.entity_id
_entity_poly.type
_entity_poly.pdbx_seq_one_letter_code
_entity_poly.pdbx_strand_id
1 'polypeptide(L)'
;IPSVTGVNGEVEALPSGKAWTVRWTGTRYLSGANSIVTFKKTGTITKYRYGQIQIKLVKVPVLGYRIEVTNTVRLHDEYLWGLGEMPSSWPFASLQAQVIASRTYALNKAGKIRSACDCNLYNASQDQSFIGYAKEAEPRYGKIWKSAVTSTSVESNTGLAVLYNSKPIGTYFFSSSAGQTETSKNVWGTDLPYIASMPDPWSLNPAINPKYFEWVRTVSQSVLATAFELPDVVFIQETGLHDNATQLKISGTSSDGRVVTITGEQFRSRTRLPSAWFGVVGPTIIAASPSPTPTQLPSQSPTPTQLPSPTPTSVGMQD
;
A
#
# COMPACT_ATOMS: atom_id res chain seq x y z
N ILE A 1 21.68 -18.91 -10.27
CA ILE A 1 21.81 -18.30 -11.61
C ILE A 1 20.40 -17.98 -12.08
N PRO A 2 20.11 -16.76 -12.57
CA PRO A 2 18.79 -16.47 -13.14
C PRO A 2 18.50 -17.44 -14.30
N SER A 3 17.32 -18.05 -14.29
CA SER A 3 16.92 -19.05 -15.27
C SER A 3 15.46 -18.85 -15.67
N VAL A 4 15.10 -19.32 -16.86
CA VAL A 4 13.72 -19.44 -17.31
C VAL A 4 13.34 -20.90 -17.22
N THR A 5 12.17 -21.19 -16.64
CA THR A 5 11.62 -22.54 -16.60
C THR A 5 10.46 -22.62 -17.58
N GLY A 6 10.62 -23.47 -18.60
CA GLY A 6 9.57 -23.76 -19.56
C GLY A 6 8.39 -24.51 -18.92
N VAL A 7 7.26 -24.55 -19.62
CA VAL A 7 6.06 -25.27 -19.17
C VAL A 7 6.31 -26.78 -18.97
N ASN A 8 7.31 -27.33 -19.66
CA ASN A 8 7.73 -28.73 -19.55
C ASN A 8 8.71 -28.99 -18.39
N GLY A 9 9.02 -27.97 -17.58
CA GLY A 9 9.99 -28.06 -16.49
C GLY A 9 11.45 -27.89 -16.92
N GLU A 10 11.72 -27.76 -18.22
CA GLU A 10 13.07 -27.46 -18.74
C GLU A 10 13.56 -26.12 -18.18
N VAL A 11 14.77 -26.13 -17.65
CA VAL A 11 15.40 -24.94 -17.06
C VAL A 11 16.52 -24.48 -17.98
N GLU A 12 16.38 -23.28 -18.53
CA GLU A 12 17.40 -22.64 -19.35
C GLU A 12 18.05 -21.50 -18.56
N ALA A 13 19.37 -21.51 -18.46
CA ALA A 13 20.11 -20.40 -17.85
C ALA A 13 20.01 -19.17 -18.74
N LEU A 14 19.90 -17.97 -18.14
CA LEU A 14 19.97 -16.75 -18.94
C LEU A 14 21.36 -16.65 -19.62
N PRO A 15 21.42 -16.25 -20.91
CA PRO A 15 22.68 -16.02 -21.62
C PRO A 15 23.61 -15.06 -20.87
N SER A 16 24.91 -15.09 -21.15
CA SER A 16 25.83 -14.08 -20.59
C SER A 16 25.43 -12.67 -21.04
N GLY A 17 25.30 -11.73 -20.11
CA GLY A 17 24.89 -10.36 -20.43
C GLY A 17 24.54 -9.54 -19.20
N LYS A 18 24.13 -8.28 -19.44
CA LYS A 18 23.60 -7.37 -18.40
C LYS A 18 22.12 -7.01 -18.63
N ALA A 19 21.52 -7.48 -19.73
CA ALA A 19 20.14 -7.21 -20.07
C ALA A 19 19.57 -8.37 -20.88
N TRP A 20 18.33 -8.75 -20.57
CA TRP A 20 17.59 -9.81 -21.25
C TRP A 20 16.15 -9.38 -21.47
N THR A 21 15.53 -9.92 -22.52
CA THR A 21 14.09 -9.76 -22.75
C THR A 21 13.44 -11.13 -22.81
N VAL A 22 12.48 -11.36 -21.93
CA VAL A 22 11.65 -12.57 -21.91
C VAL A 22 10.36 -12.26 -22.66
N ARG A 23 10.08 -13.04 -23.70
CA ARG A 23 8.85 -13.00 -24.49
C ARG A 23 8.16 -14.36 -24.42
N TRP A 24 6.84 -14.35 -24.42
CA TRP A 24 6.04 -15.57 -24.37
C TRP A 24 4.86 -15.48 -25.34
N THR A 25 4.37 -16.65 -25.74
CA THR A 25 3.38 -16.80 -26.81
C THR A 25 2.02 -16.20 -26.44
N GLY A 26 1.25 -15.82 -27.46
CA GLY A 26 -0.07 -15.23 -27.29
C GLY A 26 -0.01 -13.77 -26.81
N THR A 27 1.11 -13.10 -27.04
CA THR A 27 1.31 -11.67 -26.79
C THR A 27 1.58 -10.93 -28.10
N ARG A 28 1.57 -9.59 -28.07
CA ARG A 28 2.00 -8.76 -29.21
C ARG A 28 3.49 -8.87 -29.55
N TYR A 29 4.28 -9.55 -28.71
CA TYR A 29 5.72 -9.70 -28.86
C TYR A 29 6.14 -11.09 -29.34
N LEU A 30 5.27 -12.10 -29.19
CA LEU A 30 5.49 -13.46 -29.68
C LEU A 30 4.13 -14.13 -29.94
N SER A 31 3.89 -14.49 -31.20
CA SER A 31 2.68 -15.19 -31.63
C SER A 31 2.65 -16.62 -31.07
N GLY A 32 1.46 -17.24 -31.07
CA GLY A 32 1.24 -18.60 -30.59
C GLY A 32 0.12 -18.68 -29.56
N ALA A 33 -0.02 -19.84 -28.91
CA ALA A 33 -1.06 -20.08 -27.92
C ALA A 33 -0.95 -19.13 -26.71
N ASN A 34 -2.09 -18.77 -26.14
CA ASN A 34 -2.17 -17.94 -24.95
C ASN A 34 -1.40 -18.60 -23.79
N SER A 35 -0.38 -17.91 -23.28
CA SER A 35 0.39 -18.38 -22.12
C SER A 35 0.47 -17.31 -21.03
N ILE A 36 0.80 -17.75 -19.81
CA ILE A 36 0.95 -16.92 -18.62
C ILE A 36 2.37 -17.11 -18.10
N VAL A 37 3.09 -16.01 -17.89
CA VAL A 37 4.39 -16.04 -17.20
C VAL A 37 4.18 -15.86 -15.71
N THR A 38 4.89 -16.67 -14.93
CA THR A 38 4.91 -16.56 -13.46
C THR A 38 6.25 -16.00 -13.02
N PHE A 39 6.25 -14.83 -12.40
CA PHE A 39 7.40 -14.22 -11.74
C PHE A 39 7.36 -14.51 -10.25
N LYS A 40 8.45 -15.08 -9.70
CA LYS A 40 8.57 -15.41 -8.28
C LYS A 40 9.71 -14.59 -7.67
N LYS A 41 9.44 -13.86 -6.59
CA LYS A 41 10.41 -13.08 -5.82
C LYS A 41 10.12 -13.24 -4.33
N THR A 42 11.02 -13.86 -3.57
CA THR A 42 10.98 -13.96 -2.09
C THR A 42 9.56 -14.24 -1.54
N GLY A 43 8.95 -15.34 -1.95
CA GLY A 43 7.60 -15.75 -1.52
C GLY A 43 6.43 -15.01 -2.19
N THR A 44 6.67 -13.93 -2.94
CA THR A 44 5.66 -13.27 -3.76
C THR A 44 5.61 -13.90 -5.16
N ILE A 45 4.40 -14.15 -5.64
CA ILE A 45 4.12 -14.65 -6.98
C ILE A 45 3.29 -13.61 -7.73
N THR A 46 3.76 -13.20 -8.90
CA THR A 46 3.00 -12.34 -9.81
C THR A 46 2.87 -13.04 -11.16
N LYS A 47 1.67 -13.00 -11.74
CA LYS A 47 1.38 -13.61 -13.04
C LYS A 47 1.16 -12.53 -14.08
N TYR A 48 1.73 -12.70 -15.27
CA TYR A 48 1.58 -11.78 -16.39
C TYR A 48 1.05 -12.52 -17.61
N ARG A 49 -0.04 -11.98 -18.19
CA ARG A 49 -0.62 -12.47 -19.44
C ARG A 49 -0.11 -11.68 -20.64
N TYR A 50 0.20 -10.40 -20.45
CA TYR A 50 0.50 -9.45 -21.52
C TYR A 50 1.89 -8.84 -21.40
N GLY A 51 2.36 -8.32 -22.52
CA GLY A 51 3.62 -7.60 -22.59
C GLY A 51 4.85 -8.48 -22.84
N GLN A 52 5.99 -7.93 -22.48
CA GLN A 52 7.27 -8.64 -22.38
C GLN A 52 7.93 -8.25 -21.06
N ILE A 53 8.93 -9.00 -20.60
CA ILE A 53 9.69 -8.66 -19.39
C ILE A 53 11.12 -8.34 -19.78
N GLN A 54 11.60 -7.16 -19.40
CA GLN A 54 13.00 -6.81 -19.45
C GLN A 54 13.64 -7.08 -18.08
N ILE A 55 14.76 -7.77 -18.08
CA ILE A 55 15.57 -8.06 -16.91
C ILE A 55 16.90 -7.36 -17.11
N LYS A 56 17.33 -6.52 -16.17
CA LYS A 56 18.63 -5.82 -16.23
C LYS A 56 19.44 -6.04 -14.96
N LEU A 57 20.75 -6.21 -15.12
CA LEU A 57 21.72 -6.11 -14.03
C LEU A 57 22.17 -4.67 -13.91
N VAL A 58 21.69 -4.00 -12.87
CA VAL A 58 22.07 -2.62 -12.54
C VAL A 58 23.09 -2.61 -11.41
N LYS A 59 24.07 -1.72 -11.50
CA LYS A 59 25.07 -1.55 -10.43
C LYS A 59 24.53 -0.49 -9.47
N VAL A 60 24.17 -0.90 -8.26
CA VAL A 60 23.75 -0.01 -7.19
C VAL A 60 24.96 0.34 -6.33
N PRO A 61 25.24 1.63 -6.06
CA PRO A 61 26.29 2.03 -5.14
C PRO A 61 26.15 1.31 -3.80
N VAL A 62 27.27 0.89 -3.19
CA VAL A 62 27.35 0.14 -1.91
C VAL A 62 26.79 -1.29 -1.95
N LEU A 63 25.72 -1.51 -2.71
CA LEU A 63 24.98 -2.77 -2.75
C LEU A 63 25.51 -3.75 -3.81
N GLY A 64 26.22 -3.27 -4.84
CA GLY A 64 26.73 -4.09 -5.94
C GLY A 64 25.68 -4.29 -7.04
N TYR A 65 25.77 -5.39 -7.80
CA TYR A 65 24.80 -5.67 -8.85
C TYR A 65 23.43 -6.08 -8.26
N ARG A 66 22.36 -5.53 -8.82
CA ARG A 66 20.96 -5.84 -8.52
C ARG A 66 20.23 -6.19 -9.81
N ILE A 67 19.16 -6.97 -9.68
CA ILE A 67 18.29 -7.32 -10.80
C ILE A 67 17.10 -6.36 -10.76
N GLU A 68 16.92 -5.62 -11.86
CA GLU A 68 15.70 -4.89 -12.17
C GLU A 68 14.86 -5.71 -13.15
N VAL A 69 13.54 -5.73 -12.92
CA VAL A 69 12.59 -6.48 -13.73
C VAL A 69 11.43 -5.56 -14.06
N THR A 70 11.27 -5.24 -15.35
CA THR A 70 10.24 -4.34 -15.85
C THR A 70 9.33 -5.09 -16.80
N ASN A 71 8.02 -5.02 -16.60
CA ASN A 71 7.03 -5.52 -17.54
C ASN A 71 6.61 -4.38 -18.48
N THR A 72 6.86 -4.54 -19.78
CA THR A 72 6.41 -3.58 -20.80
C THR A 72 5.08 -4.04 -21.38
N VAL A 73 4.04 -3.25 -21.13
CA VAL A 73 2.67 -3.48 -21.60
C VAL A 73 2.17 -2.28 -22.39
N ARG A 74 1.19 -2.49 -23.27
CA ARG A 74 0.49 -1.42 -23.96
C ARG A 74 -0.40 -0.66 -22.98
N LEU A 75 -0.29 0.66 -22.96
CA LEU A 75 -1.01 1.51 -22.02
C LEU A 75 -2.53 1.54 -22.28
N HIS A 76 -2.94 1.44 -23.54
CA HIS A 76 -4.34 1.52 -23.98
C HIS A 76 -5.26 0.55 -23.22
N ASP A 77 -4.80 -0.68 -22.99
CA ASP A 77 -5.60 -1.78 -22.44
C ASP A 77 -4.79 -2.76 -21.55
N GLU A 78 -3.67 -3.31 -22.02
CA GLU A 78 -2.88 -4.35 -21.31
C GLU A 78 -2.46 -3.90 -19.90
N TYR A 79 -2.05 -2.64 -19.76
CA TYR A 79 -1.77 -2.02 -18.47
C TYR A 79 -3.03 -1.90 -17.59
N LEU A 80 -4.14 -1.43 -18.16
CA LEU A 80 -5.38 -1.17 -17.43
C LEU A 80 -6.04 -2.47 -16.96
N TRP A 81 -5.95 -3.55 -17.73
CA TRP A 81 -6.46 -4.86 -17.34
C TRP A 81 -5.79 -5.43 -16.09
N GLY A 82 -4.58 -4.97 -15.74
CA GLY A 82 -3.84 -5.41 -14.56
C GLY A 82 -3.98 -4.52 -13.32
N LEU A 83 -4.80 -3.47 -13.35
CA LEU A 83 -4.92 -2.52 -12.23
C LEU A 83 -5.84 -3.00 -11.12
N GLY A 84 -5.33 -3.02 -9.90
CA GLY A 84 -5.99 -3.46 -8.67
C GLY A 84 -6.38 -2.32 -7.72
N GLU A 85 -6.76 -1.14 -8.25
CA GLU A 85 -7.09 0.03 -7.43
C GLU A 85 -8.47 -0.01 -6.77
N MET A 86 -9.44 -0.65 -7.42
CA MET A 86 -10.80 -0.77 -6.91
C MET A 86 -11.37 -2.18 -7.06
N PRO A 87 -12.32 -2.58 -6.21
CA PRO A 87 -12.99 -3.87 -6.35
C PRO A 87 -13.75 -3.95 -7.68
N SER A 88 -13.55 -5.04 -8.42
CA SER A 88 -14.25 -5.26 -9.70
C SER A 88 -15.76 -5.51 -9.56
N SER A 89 -16.25 -5.61 -8.32
CA SER A 89 -17.66 -5.74 -7.97
C SER A 89 -18.40 -4.40 -7.86
N TRP A 90 -17.68 -3.27 -7.96
CA TRP A 90 -18.29 -1.94 -7.91
C TRP A 90 -19.19 -1.68 -9.13
N PRO A 91 -20.11 -0.68 -9.03
CA PRO A 91 -20.96 -0.30 -10.15
C PRO A 91 -20.15 -0.04 -11.42
N PHE A 92 -20.69 -0.45 -12.57
CA PHE A 92 -19.95 -0.42 -13.83
C PHE A 92 -19.46 0.99 -14.21
N ALA A 93 -20.26 2.03 -13.96
CA ALA A 93 -19.87 3.42 -14.18
C ALA A 93 -18.67 3.84 -13.31
N SER A 94 -18.58 3.34 -12.07
CA SER A 94 -17.42 3.57 -11.20
C SER A 94 -16.17 2.89 -11.75
N LEU A 95 -16.29 1.67 -12.30
CA LEU A 95 -15.19 0.99 -12.97
C LEU A 95 -14.70 1.80 -14.18
N GLN A 96 -15.61 2.31 -15.01
CA GLN A 96 -15.27 3.16 -16.16
C GLN A 96 -14.53 4.43 -15.73
N ALA A 97 -15.03 5.12 -14.69
CA ALA A 97 -14.38 6.30 -14.14
C ALA A 97 -12.95 5.99 -13.66
N GLN A 98 -12.75 4.87 -12.94
CA GLN A 98 -11.42 4.46 -12.51
C GLN A 98 -10.50 4.13 -13.68
N VAL A 99 -10.99 3.45 -14.72
CA VAL A 99 -10.19 3.17 -15.92
C VAL A 99 -9.73 4.46 -16.57
N ILE A 100 -10.64 5.43 -16.75
CA ILE A 100 -10.33 6.73 -17.37
C ILE A 100 -9.30 7.48 -16.52
N ALA A 101 -9.50 7.55 -15.20
CA ALA A 101 -8.54 8.17 -14.29
C ALA A 101 -7.17 7.47 -14.37
N SER A 102 -7.14 6.14 -14.28
CA SER A 102 -5.91 5.35 -14.31
C SER A 102 -5.13 5.49 -15.62
N ARG A 103 -5.84 5.53 -16.76
CA ARG A 103 -5.27 5.80 -18.09
C ARG A 103 -4.68 7.21 -18.14
N THR A 104 -5.41 8.20 -17.63
CA THR A 104 -4.97 9.60 -17.59
C THR A 104 -3.72 9.76 -16.74
N TYR A 105 -3.68 9.16 -15.54
CA TYR A 105 -2.50 9.13 -14.67
C TYR A 105 -1.30 8.54 -15.41
N ALA A 106 -1.49 7.38 -16.05
CA ALA A 106 -0.42 6.70 -16.75
C ALA A 106 0.09 7.54 -17.93
N LEU A 107 -0.79 8.20 -18.69
CA LEU A 107 -0.39 9.12 -19.76
C LEU A 107 0.36 10.35 -19.24
N ASN A 108 -0.05 10.90 -18.09
CA ASN A 108 0.61 12.04 -17.46
C ASN A 108 2.05 11.70 -16.99
N LYS A 109 2.26 10.47 -16.50
CA LYS A 109 3.56 9.99 -16.00
C LYS A 109 4.45 9.35 -17.07
N ALA A 110 3.86 8.73 -18.09
CA ALA A 110 4.58 8.06 -19.16
C ALA A 110 5.36 9.07 -20.02
N GLY A 111 6.49 8.63 -20.56
CA GLY A 111 7.35 9.45 -21.42
C GLY A 111 8.64 9.92 -20.74
N LYS A 112 8.78 9.75 -19.42
CA LYS A 112 10.06 9.91 -18.71
C LYS A 112 10.41 8.62 -17.98
N ILE A 113 11.44 7.92 -18.48
CA ILE A 113 11.98 6.73 -17.82
C ILE A 113 12.70 7.18 -16.53
N ARG A 114 12.30 6.59 -15.40
CA ARG A 114 12.93 6.83 -14.09
C ARG A 114 14.17 5.96 -13.98
N SER A 115 15.31 6.59 -13.72
CA SER A 115 16.59 5.88 -13.58
C SER A 115 16.63 4.90 -12.41
N ALA A 116 15.83 5.14 -11.35
CA ALA A 116 15.81 4.31 -10.14
C ALA A 116 15.15 2.92 -10.33
N CYS A 117 14.40 2.72 -11.41
CA CYS A 117 13.70 1.45 -11.68
C CYS A 117 13.74 1.04 -13.15
N ASP A 118 14.36 1.85 -14.02
CA ASP A 118 14.27 1.74 -15.48
C ASP A 118 12.82 1.54 -15.97
N CYS A 119 11.91 2.33 -15.39
CA CYS A 119 10.47 2.17 -15.56
C CYS A 119 9.76 3.52 -15.70
N ASN A 120 8.57 3.52 -16.30
CA ASN A 120 7.71 4.71 -16.36
C ASN A 120 6.87 4.85 -15.08
N LEU A 121 6.42 3.70 -14.56
CA LEU A 121 5.48 3.56 -13.44
C LEU A 121 5.94 2.40 -12.55
N TYR A 122 5.88 2.59 -11.24
CA TYR A 122 5.92 1.51 -10.26
C TYR A 122 4.58 0.75 -10.25
N ASN A 123 4.60 -0.51 -9.82
CA ASN A 123 3.42 -1.36 -9.69
C ASN A 123 2.79 -1.32 -8.29
N ALA A 124 3.08 -0.27 -7.51
CA ALA A 124 2.72 -0.14 -6.09
C ALA A 124 2.24 1.28 -5.80
N SER A 125 2.01 1.59 -4.51
CA SER A 125 1.38 2.84 -4.05
C SER A 125 2.11 4.13 -4.43
N GLN A 126 3.36 4.06 -4.91
CA GLN A 126 4.04 5.22 -5.48
C GLN A 126 3.42 5.71 -6.79
N ASP A 127 2.79 4.81 -7.55
CA ASP A 127 2.06 5.13 -8.78
C ASP A 127 0.68 4.50 -8.74
N GLN A 128 0.53 3.29 -9.29
CA GLN A 128 -0.72 2.55 -9.28
C GLN A 128 -0.47 1.07 -8.95
N SER A 129 -1.40 0.48 -8.22
CA SER A 129 -1.44 -0.94 -7.88
C SER A 129 -1.64 -1.78 -9.15
N PHE A 130 -0.55 -2.29 -9.73
CA PHE A 130 -0.59 -3.20 -10.87
C PHE A 130 -0.33 -4.63 -10.40
N ILE A 131 -1.41 -5.41 -10.33
CA ILE A 131 -1.41 -6.81 -9.86
C ILE A 131 -1.33 -7.82 -11.01
N GLY A 132 -1.19 -7.33 -12.24
CA GLY A 132 -1.04 -8.16 -13.45
C GLY A 132 -2.27 -9.02 -13.73
N TYR A 133 -2.05 -10.24 -14.18
CA TYR A 133 -3.13 -11.15 -14.59
C TYR A 133 -4.08 -11.54 -13.44
N ALA A 134 -3.68 -11.32 -12.17
CA ALA A 134 -4.56 -11.59 -11.04
C ALA A 134 -5.88 -10.80 -11.11
N LYS A 135 -5.86 -9.60 -11.69
CA LYS A 135 -7.06 -8.77 -11.88
C LYS A 135 -8.02 -9.38 -12.91
N GLU A 136 -7.52 -9.66 -14.11
CA GLU A 136 -8.34 -10.28 -15.17
C GLU A 136 -8.81 -11.70 -14.78
N ALA A 137 -8.02 -12.41 -13.98
CA ALA A 137 -8.32 -13.76 -13.52
C ALA A 137 -9.30 -13.79 -12.32
N GLU A 138 -9.78 -12.65 -11.82
CA GLU A 138 -10.80 -12.60 -10.77
C GLU A 138 -12.03 -13.42 -11.19
N PRO A 139 -12.42 -14.46 -10.41
CA PRO A 139 -13.63 -15.22 -10.71
C PRO A 139 -14.83 -14.28 -10.78
N ARG A 140 -15.68 -14.47 -11.81
CA ARG A 140 -16.88 -13.66 -12.11
C ARG A 140 -16.61 -12.20 -12.51
N TYR A 141 -15.71 -11.50 -11.83
CA TYR A 141 -15.54 -10.05 -11.93
C TYR A 141 -14.43 -9.58 -12.88
N GLY A 142 -13.42 -10.42 -13.16
CA GLY A 142 -12.32 -10.03 -14.04
C GLY A 142 -12.79 -9.68 -15.46
N LYS A 143 -13.81 -10.40 -15.96
CA LYS A 143 -14.50 -10.07 -17.22
C LYS A 143 -15.26 -8.74 -17.19
N ILE A 144 -15.80 -8.35 -16.02
CA ILE A 144 -16.51 -7.09 -15.84
C ILE A 144 -15.52 -5.93 -15.85
N TRP A 145 -14.39 -6.07 -15.15
CA TRP A 145 -13.29 -5.11 -15.21
C TRP A 145 -12.75 -4.95 -16.63
N LYS A 146 -12.46 -6.06 -17.31
CA LYS A 146 -12.01 -6.05 -18.70
C LYS A 146 -12.99 -5.34 -19.64
N SER A 147 -14.30 -5.59 -19.44
CA SER A 147 -15.36 -4.91 -20.17
C SER A 147 -15.39 -3.39 -19.93
N ALA A 148 -15.14 -2.92 -18.70
CA ALA A 148 -15.02 -1.49 -18.40
C ALA A 148 -13.80 -0.85 -19.09
N VAL A 149 -12.70 -1.59 -19.23
CA VAL A 149 -11.54 -1.14 -20.02
C VAL A 149 -11.90 -0.99 -21.50
N THR A 150 -12.57 -2.00 -22.07
CA THR A 150 -12.99 -1.98 -23.47
C THR A 150 -14.04 -0.90 -23.74
N SER A 151 -15.02 -0.70 -22.85
CA SER A 151 -16.10 0.28 -23.04
C SER A 151 -15.65 1.74 -22.97
N THR A 152 -14.44 1.99 -22.46
CA THR A 152 -13.82 3.33 -22.45
C THR A 152 -12.75 3.49 -23.54
N SER A 153 -12.65 2.52 -24.46
CA SER A 153 -11.82 2.59 -25.66
C SER A 153 -12.67 3.13 -26.82
N VAL A 154 -12.16 4.09 -27.57
CA VAL A 154 -12.88 4.71 -28.71
C VAL A 154 -12.50 4.00 -30.00
N GLU A 155 -11.23 3.70 -30.19
CA GLU A 155 -10.70 2.93 -31.30
C GLU A 155 -9.72 1.85 -30.81
N SER A 156 -9.12 1.11 -31.75
CA SER A 156 -8.16 0.03 -31.45
C SER A 156 -6.92 0.49 -30.67
N ASN A 157 -6.58 1.77 -30.70
CA ASN A 157 -5.42 2.36 -30.06
C ASN A 157 -5.72 3.66 -29.27
N THR A 158 -6.98 4.11 -29.23
CA THR A 158 -7.39 5.33 -28.49
C THR A 158 -8.45 5.01 -27.44
N GLY A 159 -8.48 5.82 -26.38
CA GLY A 159 -9.45 5.68 -25.29
C GLY A 159 -9.62 6.98 -24.53
N LEU A 160 -10.67 7.04 -23.71
CA LEU A 160 -11.02 8.24 -22.96
C LEU A 160 -9.97 8.56 -21.89
N ALA A 161 -9.61 9.84 -21.79
CA ALA A 161 -8.70 10.40 -20.79
C ALA A 161 -9.15 11.82 -20.41
N VAL A 162 -8.80 12.28 -19.21
CA VAL A 162 -9.13 13.63 -18.73
C VAL A 162 -8.00 14.59 -19.07
N LEU A 163 -8.32 15.63 -19.85
CA LEU A 163 -7.34 16.60 -20.33
C LEU A 163 -7.63 17.99 -19.76
N TYR A 164 -6.57 18.75 -19.52
CA TYR A 164 -6.62 20.19 -19.26
C TYR A 164 -5.58 20.85 -20.16
N ASN A 165 -5.99 21.87 -20.92
CA ASN A 165 -5.15 22.49 -21.97
C ASN A 165 -4.53 21.45 -22.92
N SER A 166 -5.34 20.49 -23.37
CA SER A 166 -4.96 19.40 -24.28
C SER A 166 -3.86 18.47 -23.76
N LYS A 167 -3.58 18.48 -22.45
CA LYS A 167 -2.61 17.59 -21.80
C LYS A 167 -3.29 16.71 -20.74
N PRO A 168 -2.93 15.43 -20.61
CA PRO A 168 -3.41 14.57 -19.54
C PRO A 168 -3.11 15.18 -18.17
N ILE A 169 -4.13 15.28 -17.32
CA ILE A 169 -3.95 15.83 -15.97
C ILE A 169 -3.37 14.80 -15.00
N GLY A 170 -2.86 15.27 -13.85
CA GLY A 170 -2.64 14.38 -12.71
C GLY A 170 -3.98 13.99 -12.10
N THR A 171 -4.40 12.73 -12.28
CA THR A 171 -5.64 12.20 -11.67
C THR A 171 -5.31 11.46 -10.38
N TYR A 172 -5.50 12.12 -9.25
CA TYR A 172 -5.36 11.51 -7.94
C TYR A 172 -6.71 10.98 -7.49
N PHE A 173 -6.70 9.79 -6.89
CA PHE A 173 -7.90 9.14 -6.36
C PHE A 173 -7.57 8.50 -5.02
N PHE A 174 -8.58 8.32 -4.19
CA PHE A 174 -8.45 7.79 -2.84
C PHE A 174 -9.77 7.08 -2.46
N SER A 175 -9.76 6.29 -1.38
CA SER A 175 -10.84 5.37 -1.07
C SER A 175 -12.14 6.03 -0.58
N SER A 176 -12.04 7.08 0.24
CA SER A 176 -13.19 7.77 0.85
C SER A 176 -12.79 9.15 1.34
N SER A 177 -13.73 10.10 1.33
CA SER A 177 -13.49 11.55 1.51
C SER A 177 -13.99 12.15 2.81
N ALA A 178 -14.68 11.36 3.65
CA ALA A 178 -15.37 11.88 4.84
C ALA A 178 -16.34 13.05 4.52
N GLY A 179 -16.93 13.05 3.33
CA GLY A 179 -17.96 14.01 2.89
C GLY A 179 -17.48 15.05 1.90
N GLN A 180 -16.17 15.25 1.72
CA GLN A 180 -15.64 16.31 0.87
C GLN A 180 -14.23 16.01 0.36
N THR A 181 -13.95 16.30 -0.92
CA THR A 181 -12.59 16.19 -1.48
C THR A 181 -11.71 17.37 -1.08
N GLU A 182 -10.40 17.22 -1.22
CA GLU A 182 -9.42 18.25 -0.85
C GLU A 182 -8.91 19.06 -2.04
N THR A 183 -8.42 20.27 -1.75
CA THR A 183 -7.73 21.07 -2.76
C THR A 183 -6.29 20.62 -2.94
N SER A 184 -5.79 20.69 -4.17
CA SER A 184 -4.37 20.46 -4.46
C SER A 184 -3.43 21.41 -3.71
N LYS A 185 -3.86 22.66 -3.49
CA LYS A 185 -3.12 23.64 -2.68
C LYS A 185 -2.94 23.17 -1.24
N ASN A 186 -3.97 22.61 -0.61
CA ASN A 186 -3.86 22.12 0.76
C ASN A 186 -2.97 20.87 0.85
N VAL A 187 -3.08 19.95 -0.11
CA VAL A 187 -2.35 18.66 -0.07
C VAL A 187 -0.89 18.81 -0.50
N TRP A 188 -0.61 19.59 -1.55
CA TRP A 188 0.71 19.68 -2.20
C TRP A 188 1.28 21.09 -2.28
N GLY A 189 0.59 22.10 -1.76
CA GLY A 189 1.03 23.51 -1.79
C GLY A 189 0.87 24.20 -3.14
N THR A 190 0.51 23.48 -4.20
CA THR A 190 0.31 24.03 -5.55
C THR A 190 -1.15 23.94 -5.94
N ASP A 191 -1.73 25.07 -6.31
CA ASP A 191 -3.12 25.13 -6.76
C ASP A 191 -3.26 24.65 -8.20
N LEU A 192 -4.17 23.71 -8.41
CA LEU A 192 -4.51 23.12 -9.71
C LEU A 192 -6.02 23.34 -9.93
N PRO A 193 -6.42 24.03 -11.01
CA PRO A 193 -7.81 24.47 -11.20
C PRO A 193 -8.82 23.33 -11.37
N TYR A 194 -8.32 22.12 -11.65
CA TYR A 194 -9.12 20.89 -11.80
C TYR A 194 -9.08 19.98 -10.56
N ILE A 195 -8.37 20.36 -9.49
CA ILE A 195 -8.35 19.65 -8.20
C ILE A 195 -8.82 20.61 -7.11
N ALA A 196 -10.14 20.78 -7.09
CA ALA A 196 -10.86 21.58 -6.12
C ALA A 196 -11.58 20.69 -5.09
N SER A 197 -11.95 21.32 -3.98
CA SER A 197 -12.79 20.70 -2.97
C SER A 197 -14.23 20.60 -3.47
N MET A 198 -14.79 19.39 -3.47
CA MET A 198 -16.13 19.06 -3.95
C MET A 198 -16.85 18.19 -2.92
N PRO A 199 -18.15 18.41 -2.67
CA PRO A 199 -18.93 17.52 -1.82
C PRO A 199 -18.96 16.09 -2.36
N ASP A 200 -18.84 15.12 -1.45
CA ASP A 200 -18.99 13.69 -1.71
C ASP A 200 -19.90 13.07 -0.62
N PRO A 201 -21.22 13.29 -0.71
CA PRO A 201 -22.17 12.80 0.27
C PRO A 201 -22.26 11.25 0.31
N TRP A 202 -21.80 10.56 -0.74
CA TRP A 202 -21.84 9.10 -0.80
C TRP A 202 -20.83 8.45 0.15
N SER A 203 -19.70 9.11 0.43
CA SER A 203 -18.72 8.65 1.41
C SER A 203 -19.27 8.57 2.84
N LEU A 204 -20.27 9.38 3.16
CA LEU A 204 -20.94 9.42 4.48
C LEU A 204 -22.07 8.40 4.59
N ASN A 205 -22.44 7.72 3.51
CA ASN A 205 -23.53 6.76 3.52
C ASN A 205 -23.04 5.38 4.01
N PRO A 206 -23.50 4.88 5.18
CA PRO A 206 -23.04 3.61 5.73
C PRO A 206 -23.44 2.39 4.87
N ALA A 207 -24.46 2.49 4.02
CA ALA A 207 -24.81 1.41 3.09
C ALA A 207 -23.84 1.32 1.91
N ILE A 208 -23.28 2.45 1.47
CA ILE A 208 -22.35 2.52 0.33
C ILE A 208 -20.89 2.36 0.78
N ASN A 209 -20.54 2.97 1.92
CA ASN A 209 -19.20 2.97 2.49
C ASN A 209 -19.17 2.35 3.92
N PRO A 210 -19.65 1.12 4.13
CA PRO A 210 -19.84 0.54 5.47
C PRO A 210 -18.56 0.41 6.29
N LYS A 211 -17.38 0.43 5.66
CA LYS A 211 -16.09 0.24 6.33
C LYS A 211 -15.40 1.54 6.75
N TYR A 212 -15.70 2.64 6.05
CA TYR A 212 -14.97 3.90 6.21
C TYR A 212 -15.88 5.12 6.25
N PHE A 213 -17.21 4.95 6.34
CA PHE A 213 -18.09 6.08 6.68
C PHE A 213 -17.76 6.58 8.09
N GLU A 214 -17.37 5.66 8.97
CA GLU A 214 -16.84 5.90 10.31
C GLU A 214 -15.81 4.81 10.62
N TRP A 215 -14.81 5.14 11.44
CA TRP A 215 -13.83 4.17 11.94
C TRP A 215 -13.33 4.58 13.32
N VAL A 216 -12.93 3.57 14.12
CA VAL A 216 -12.25 3.77 15.40
C VAL A 216 -10.94 2.98 15.40
N ARG A 217 -9.88 3.59 15.92
CA ARG A 217 -8.56 2.96 16.10
C ARG A 217 -8.00 3.30 17.47
N THR A 218 -7.49 2.27 18.15
CA THR A 218 -6.70 2.44 19.37
C THR A 218 -5.23 2.58 18.99
N VAL A 219 -4.60 3.67 19.42
CA VAL A 219 -3.15 3.87 19.28
C VAL A 219 -2.50 3.61 20.64
N SER A 220 -1.54 2.68 20.69
CA SER A 220 -0.84 2.38 21.94
C SER A 220 0.06 3.54 22.36
N GLN A 221 0.36 3.63 23.66
CA GLN A 221 1.24 4.68 24.18
C GLN A 221 2.62 4.69 23.52
N SER A 222 3.19 3.50 23.26
CA SER A 222 4.48 3.38 22.57
C SER A 222 4.45 3.96 21.14
N VAL A 223 3.34 3.79 20.42
CA VAL A 223 3.16 4.34 19.07
C VAL A 223 2.92 5.84 19.15
N LEU A 224 2.14 6.33 20.12
CA LEU A 224 1.95 7.77 20.36
C LEU A 224 3.26 8.47 20.68
N ALA A 225 4.01 7.96 21.66
CA ALA A 225 5.32 8.47 22.06
C ALA A 225 6.28 8.54 20.85
N THR A 226 6.36 7.47 20.06
CA THR A 226 7.16 7.44 18.82
C THR A 226 6.65 8.46 17.79
N ALA A 227 5.34 8.60 17.63
CA ALA A 227 4.75 9.52 16.66
C ALA A 227 5.04 10.99 16.98
N PHE A 228 5.13 11.36 18.26
CA PHE A 228 5.48 12.71 18.71
C PHE A 228 6.97 12.89 19.02
N GLU A 229 7.79 11.85 18.92
CA GLU A 229 9.21 11.87 19.31
C GLU A 229 9.38 12.30 20.80
N LEU A 230 8.46 11.84 21.65
CA LEU A 230 8.41 12.06 23.09
C LEU A 230 8.66 10.74 23.85
N PRO A 231 9.10 10.77 25.12
CA PRO A 231 9.27 9.56 25.93
C PRO A 231 7.92 8.90 26.26
N ASP A 232 6.90 9.73 26.45
CA ASP A 232 5.51 9.38 26.69
C ASP A 232 4.60 10.53 26.24
N VAL A 233 3.30 10.27 26.18
CA VAL A 233 2.26 11.26 25.90
C VAL A 233 1.17 11.07 26.95
N VAL A 234 1.07 11.99 27.92
CA VAL A 234 0.04 11.93 28.98
C VAL A 234 -1.23 12.69 28.60
N PHE A 235 -1.13 13.58 27.60
CA PHE A 235 -2.25 14.36 27.10
C PHE A 235 -2.11 14.59 25.59
N ILE A 236 -3.24 14.55 24.87
CA ILE A 236 -3.30 14.79 23.44
C ILE A 236 -4.50 15.68 23.14
N GLN A 237 -4.31 16.66 22.25
CA GLN A 237 -5.37 17.56 21.85
C GLN A 237 -5.25 17.97 20.39
N GLU A 238 -6.40 18.16 19.75
CA GLU A 238 -6.51 18.74 18.43
C GLU A 238 -6.40 20.26 18.54
N THR A 239 -5.62 20.87 17.65
CA THR A 239 -5.34 22.32 17.67
C THR A 239 -5.67 23.01 16.35
N GLY A 240 -6.18 22.26 15.36
CA GLY A 240 -6.56 22.75 14.04
C GLY A 240 -8.08 22.74 13.80
N LEU A 241 -8.53 23.45 12.76
CA LEU A 241 -9.92 23.43 12.31
C LEU A 241 -10.28 22.05 11.73
N HIS A 242 -11.47 21.55 12.06
CA HIS A 242 -12.03 20.30 11.52
C HIS A 242 -12.65 20.48 10.12
N ASP A 243 -12.51 21.66 9.51
CA ASP A 243 -13.19 21.95 8.24
C ASP A 243 -12.60 21.13 7.08
N ASN A 244 -11.36 20.66 7.19
CA ASN A 244 -10.74 19.76 6.21
C ASN A 244 -9.61 18.88 6.79
N ALA A 245 -9.40 17.67 6.21
CA ALA A 245 -8.47 16.65 6.73
C ALA A 245 -7.01 17.14 6.75
N THR A 246 -6.65 18.00 5.82
CA THR A 246 -5.26 18.37 5.55
C THR A 246 -4.73 19.47 6.46
N GLN A 247 -5.62 20.25 7.10
CA GLN A 247 -5.23 21.34 8.00
C GLN A 247 -5.26 20.97 9.48
N LEU A 248 -5.69 19.75 9.82
CA LEU A 248 -5.65 19.26 11.20
C LEU A 248 -4.23 19.34 11.76
N LYS A 249 -4.13 19.83 13.00
CA LYS A 249 -2.92 19.75 13.82
C LYS A 249 -3.27 19.07 15.13
N ILE A 250 -2.29 18.36 15.68
CA ILE A 250 -2.43 17.64 16.93
C ILE A 250 -1.20 17.85 17.79
N SER A 251 -1.41 18.07 19.07
CA SER A 251 -0.36 18.28 20.07
C SER A 251 -0.36 17.12 21.07
N GLY A 252 0.82 16.57 21.33
CA GLY A 252 1.07 15.62 22.40
C GLY A 252 1.90 16.28 23.50
N THR A 253 1.51 16.06 24.75
CA THR A 253 2.24 16.54 25.95
C THR A 253 2.79 15.34 26.72
N SER A 254 4.08 15.34 27.02
CA SER A 254 4.75 14.31 27.84
C SER A 254 4.62 14.60 29.34
N SER A 255 4.93 13.60 30.17
CA SER A 255 4.89 13.73 31.64
C SER A 255 5.89 14.75 32.20
N ASP A 256 6.96 15.04 31.46
CA ASP A 256 7.94 16.09 31.80
C ASP A 256 7.54 17.49 31.30
N GLY A 257 6.35 17.64 30.72
CA GLY A 257 5.78 18.91 30.28
C GLY A 257 6.19 19.38 28.88
N ARG A 258 6.98 18.62 28.12
CA ARG A 258 7.25 18.95 26.72
C ARG A 258 6.01 18.78 25.86
N VAL A 259 5.83 19.70 24.92
CA VAL A 259 4.71 19.69 23.96
C VAL A 259 5.27 19.64 22.55
N VAL A 260 4.82 18.68 21.76
CA VAL A 260 5.14 18.57 20.34
C VAL A 260 3.86 18.64 19.53
N THR A 261 3.83 19.53 18.53
CA THR A 261 2.72 19.67 17.58
C THR A 261 3.16 19.17 16.22
N ILE A 262 2.35 18.28 15.62
CA ILE A 262 2.54 17.76 14.27
C ILE A 262 1.26 17.93 13.44
N THR A 263 1.37 17.80 12.12
CA THR A 263 0.20 17.81 11.24
C THR A 263 -0.61 16.51 11.35
N GLY A 264 -1.89 16.56 10.99
CA GLY A 264 -2.75 15.39 10.92
C GLY A 264 -2.20 14.30 10.01
N GLU A 265 -1.57 14.67 8.88
CA GLU A 265 -0.92 13.70 7.97
C GLU A 265 0.33 13.08 8.60
N GLN A 266 1.16 13.85 9.31
CA GLN A 266 2.29 13.29 10.06
C GLN A 266 1.81 12.31 11.11
N PHE A 267 0.79 12.69 11.88
CA PHE A 267 0.20 11.81 12.89
C PHE A 267 -0.36 10.54 12.25
N ARG A 268 -1.20 10.67 11.21
CA ARG A 268 -1.78 9.55 10.46
C ARG A 268 -0.69 8.61 9.92
N SER A 269 0.35 9.14 9.29
CA SER A 269 1.45 8.35 8.73
C SER A 269 2.20 7.58 9.83
N ARG A 270 2.55 8.26 10.92
CA ARG A 270 3.32 7.68 12.04
C ARG A 270 2.51 6.67 12.87
N THR A 271 1.20 6.84 12.95
CA THR A 271 0.29 5.96 13.73
C THR A 271 -0.48 4.95 12.86
N ARG A 272 -0.34 5.03 11.53
CA ARG A 272 -1.01 4.19 10.53
C ARG A 272 -2.53 4.30 10.53
N LEU A 273 -3.05 5.50 10.79
CA LEU A 273 -4.49 5.76 10.67
C LEU A 273 -4.97 5.69 9.22
N PRO A 274 -6.25 5.37 8.98
CA PRO A 274 -6.83 5.34 7.64
C PRO A 274 -6.75 6.68 6.91
N SER A 275 -6.97 7.79 7.63
CA SER A 275 -7.00 9.16 7.08
C SER A 275 -6.46 10.18 8.09
N ALA A 276 -6.10 11.36 7.60
CA ALA A 276 -5.81 12.52 8.43
C ALA A 276 -7.08 13.22 8.95
N TRP A 277 -8.27 12.74 8.54
CA TRP A 277 -9.56 13.15 9.10
C TRP A 277 -9.91 12.24 10.28
N PHE A 278 -9.69 12.71 11.50
CA PHE A 278 -10.01 11.98 12.72
C PHE A 278 -10.41 12.92 13.85
N GLY A 279 -11.00 12.34 14.89
CA GLY A 279 -11.30 12.96 16.18
C GLY A 279 -10.68 12.14 17.32
N VAL A 280 -10.12 12.80 18.33
CA VAL A 280 -9.67 12.15 19.57
C VAL A 280 -10.90 11.87 20.44
N VAL A 281 -11.20 10.58 20.64
CA VAL A 281 -12.31 10.16 21.49
C VAL A 281 -11.84 10.08 22.95
N GLY A 282 -12.21 11.09 23.74
CA GLY A 282 -12.09 11.13 25.20
C GLY A 282 -10.78 11.74 25.74
N PRO A 283 -10.81 12.44 26.90
CA PRO A 283 -9.63 12.98 27.54
C PRO A 283 -8.88 11.84 28.22
N THR A 284 -7.99 11.15 27.50
CA THR A 284 -7.21 10.10 28.16
C THR A 284 -6.05 10.79 28.86
N ILE A 285 -6.18 11.07 30.15
CA ILE A 285 -5.01 11.06 31.04
C ILE A 285 -4.45 9.65 30.90
N ILE A 286 -3.44 9.48 30.06
CA ILE A 286 -2.78 8.18 29.91
C ILE A 286 -1.91 8.03 31.16
N ALA A 287 -2.38 7.27 32.14
CA ALA A 287 -1.59 6.94 33.31
C ALA A 287 -0.25 6.34 32.83
N ALA A 288 0.86 6.97 33.21
CA ALA A 288 2.19 6.45 32.91
C ALA A 288 2.28 5.01 33.44
N SER A 289 2.66 4.06 32.57
CA SER A 289 3.00 2.73 33.06
C SER A 289 4.24 2.86 33.94
N PRO A 290 4.26 2.28 35.15
CA PRO A 290 5.46 2.29 35.97
C PRO A 290 6.58 1.56 35.22
N SER A 291 7.74 2.22 35.11
CA SER A 291 8.95 1.57 34.61
C SER A 291 9.23 0.29 35.43
N PRO A 292 9.69 -0.81 34.81
CA PRO A 292 10.11 -1.97 35.57
C PRO A 292 11.31 -1.57 36.44
N THR A 293 11.09 -1.54 37.76
CA THR A 293 12.15 -1.38 38.75
C THR A 293 13.25 -2.42 38.47
N PRO A 294 14.53 -2.03 38.40
CA PRO A 294 15.61 -3.00 38.26
C PRO A 294 15.57 -3.95 39.45
N THR A 295 15.34 -5.23 39.19
CA THR A 295 15.40 -6.27 40.22
C THR A 295 16.82 -6.29 40.80
N GLN A 296 16.97 -5.83 42.05
CA GLN A 296 18.19 -6.08 42.82
C GLN A 296 18.35 -7.59 43.01
N LEU A 297 19.49 -8.12 42.56
CA LEU A 297 19.90 -9.48 42.81
C LEU A 297 20.20 -9.64 44.32
N PRO A 298 19.57 -10.57 45.05
CA PRO A 298 19.92 -10.78 46.45
C PRO A 298 21.27 -11.50 46.52
N SER A 299 22.24 -10.85 47.17
CA SER A 299 23.49 -11.46 47.59
C SER A 299 23.25 -12.26 48.88
N GLN A 300 23.31 -13.60 48.85
CA GLN A 300 23.78 -14.42 49.98
C GLN A 300 24.29 -15.78 49.50
N SER A 301 25.49 -16.15 49.97
CA SER A 301 26.10 -17.48 49.85
C SER A 301 25.50 -18.46 50.86
N PRO A 302 25.38 -19.76 50.56
CA PRO A 302 24.71 -20.73 51.45
C PRO A 302 25.66 -21.36 52.48
N THR A 303 25.13 -21.65 53.67
CA THR A 303 25.68 -22.58 54.66
C THR A 303 24.89 -23.91 54.58
N PRO A 304 25.52 -25.10 54.67
CA PRO A 304 24.87 -26.37 54.33
C PRO A 304 24.17 -27.02 55.54
N THR A 305 22.98 -27.58 55.31
CA THR A 305 22.27 -28.42 56.29
C THR A 305 22.09 -29.84 55.76
N GLN A 306 22.40 -30.79 56.64
CA GLN A 306 22.40 -32.25 56.48
C GLN A 306 21.05 -32.88 56.06
N LEU A 307 21.15 -33.99 55.33
CA LEU A 307 20.06 -34.95 55.06
C LEU A 307 19.93 -35.97 56.20
N PRO A 308 18.72 -36.51 56.44
CA PRO A 308 18.63 -37.96 56.60
C PRO A 308 17.46 -38.66 55.86
N SER A 309 17.85 -39.82 55.32
CA SER A 309 17.25 -41.11 54.90
C SER A 309 15.76 -41.50 55.12
N PRO A 310 15.26 -42.56 54.42
CA PRO A 310 13.87 -42.62 53.91
C PRO A 310 12.95 -43.76 54.42
N THR A 311 11.69 -43.73 53.91
CA THR A 311 10.65 -44.79 53.69
C THR A 311 9.77 -45.21 54.90
N PRO A 312 8.56 -45.82 54.71
CA PRO A 312 7.81 -46.11 53.48
C PRO A 312 6.27 -45.87 53.49
N THR A 313 5.74 -45.98 52.25
CA THR A 313 4.40 -46.17 51.67
C THR A 313 3.28 -46.82 52.52
N SER A 314 2.03 -46.33 52.35
CA SER A 314 0.83 -47.20 52.25
C SER A 314 -0.28 -46.55 51.42
N VAL A 315 -0.81 -47.32 50.46
CA VAL A 315 -2.00 -47.05 49.64
C VAL A 315 -3.22 -47.67 50.36
N GLY A 316 -4.37 -47.02 50.29
CA GLY A 316 -5.68 -47.58 50.68
C GLY A 316 -6.81 -46.99 49.82
N MET A 317 -7.52 -47.88 49.12
CA MET A 317 -8.68 -47.68 48.25
C MET A 317 -10.02 -47.59 49.02
N GLN A 318 -11.08 -47.32 48.23
CA GLN A 318 -12.53 -47.61 48.39
C GLN A 318 -13.39 -46.38 48.70
N ASP A 319 -14.47 -46.04 47.96
CA ASP A 319 -15.19 -46.70 46.84
C ASP A 319 -15.63 -45.67 45.77
#